data_AF-A0A7Y2DLE4-F1
#
_entry.id   AF-A0A7Y2DLE4-F1
#
_cell.length_a   1.000
_cell.length_b   1.000
_cell.length_c   1.000
_cell.angle_alpha   90.00
_cell.angle_beta   90.00
_cell.angle_gamma   90.00
#
_symmetry.space_group_name_H-M   'P 1'
#
loop_
_entity.id
_entity.type
_entity.pdbx_description
1 polymer ?
#
loop_
_entity_poly.entity_id
_entity_poly.type
_entity_poly.pdbx_seq_one_letter_code
_entity_poly.pdbx_strand_id
1 'polypeptide(L)'
;MADPVVIERLIDASPEEAFELITQPERLRRWQALSASVDLRVGGDYRMTVVPGNIAEGSYKEIDPGKRVLFTWGWVGSDDVPPGSSDVLIELEPRGAQTLVRLSHSGLDAERAASHSEGWNHYADRLAVAAQSGDAGVDPWSAAPEELDHLTAAEASWAICQQIMRRFEGDVRDNATPCADFTVHELVEHLMGSLRSLGGMAGSDVPEEIDAASAEDYIAQAAEPALAAWRSRGVDGEVPFGSGTAPAFVPAGIIVLEFFVHAWDFAQAIGVDFEAPDHLTAYVQSLADAIIRPDNRGEGKGFAAVQATASSDPVDALMAFTGRSVPVPA
;
A
#
# COMPACT_ATOMS: atom_id res chain seq x y z
N MET A 1 -31.45 1.22 -11.73
CA MET A 1 -30.75 1.43 -10.45
C MET A 1 -31.46 0.60 -9.40
N ALA A 2 -30.71 -0.18 -8.64
CA ALA A 2 -31.21 -0.88 -7.47
C ALA A 2 -31.42 0.10 -6.30
N ASP A 3 -32.05 -0.39 -5.23
CA ASP A 3 -32.06 0.33 -3.96
C ASP A 3 -30.61 0.48 -3.45
N PRO A 4 -30.30 1.55 -2.70
CA PRO A 4 -28.97 1.72 -2.13
C PRO A 4 -28.56 0.54 -1.26
N VAL A 5 -27.30 0.14 -1.36
CA VAL A 5 -26.68 -0.77 -0.38
C VAL A 5 -26.55 0.00 0.93
N VAL A 6 -27.08 -0.53 2.03
CA VAL A 6 -27.00 0.12 3.34
C VAL A 6 -26.32 -0.82 4.33
N ILE A 7 -25.22 -0.36 4.92
CA ILE A 7 -24.48 -1.05 5.98
C ILE A 7 -24.47 -0.18 7.23
N GLU A 8 -24.76 -0.79 8.38
CA GLU A 8 -24.66 -0.13 9.69
C GLU A 8 -23.63 -0.87 10.55
N ARG A 9 -22.74 -0.12 11.20
CA ARG A 9 -21.79 -0.65 12.20
C ARG A 9 -21.67 0.32 13.37
N LEU A 10 -21.73 -0.23 14.59
CA LEU A 10 -21.45 0.53 15.81
C LEU A 10 -19.96 0.39 16.12
N ILE A 11 -19.27 1.51 16.28
CA ILE A 11 -17.83 1.53 16.54
C ILE A 11 -17.50 2.22 17.87
N ASP A 12 -16.41 1.80 18.50
CA ASP A 12 -15.94 2.36 19.77
C ASP A 12 -15.08 3.61 19.53
N ALA A 13 -15.73 4.66 19.07
CA ALA A 13 -15.11 5.96 18.78
C ALA A 13 -16.15 7.07 18.95
N SER A 14 -15.70 8.26 19.35
CA SER A 14 -16.48 9.49 19.27
C SER A 14 -16.81 9.83 17.81
N PRO A 15 -17.83 10.67 17.53
CA PRO A 15 -18.15 11.07 16.16
C PRO A 15 -16.98 11.80 15.47
N GLU A 16 -16.20 12.57 16.22
CA GLU A 16 -14.99 13.22 15.72
C GLU A 16 -13.93 12.20 15.31
N GLU A 17 -13.60 11.23 16.17
CA GLU A 17 -12.65 10.15 15.85
C GLU A 17 -13.16 9.27 14.69
N ALA A 18 -14.46 8.98 14.64
CA ALA A 18 -15.09 8.26 13.54
C ALA A 18 -14.96 9.01 12.22
N PHE A 19 -15.08 10.35 12.25
CA PHE A 19 -14.88 11.19 11.08
C PHE A 19 -13.42 11.18 10.62
N GLU A 20 -12.46 11.25 11.55
CA GLU A 20 -11.03 11.08 11.21
C GLU A 20 -10.75 9.71 10.58
N LEU A 21 -11.33 8.64 11.14
CA LEU A 21 -11.15 7.26 10.65
C LEU A 21 -11.55 7.08 9.18
N ILE A 22 -12.54 7.83 8.71
CA ILE A 22 -13.08 7.72 7.34
C ILE A 22 -12.59 8.83 6.39
N THR A 23 -11.78 9.79 6.86
CA THR A 23 -11.35 10.93 6.03
C THR A 23 -9.85 11.20 6.02
N GLN A 24 -9.09 10.80 7.05
CA GLN A 24 -7.65 11.01 7.09
C GLN A 24 -6.92 9.85 6.40
N PRO A 25 -5.98 10.10 5.46
CA PRO A 25 -5.25 9.05 4.76
C PRO A 25 -4.58 8.04 5.69
N GLU A 26 -3.95 8.51 6.76
CA GLU A 26 -3.21 7.70 7.74
C GLU A 26 -4.13 6.75 8.50
N ARG A 27 -5.39 7.18 8.71
CA ARG A 27 -6.43 6.40 9.36
C ARG A 27 -7.13 5.45 8.40
N LEU A 28 -7.40 5.87 7.16
CA LEU A 28 -7.96 5.01 6.12
C LEU A 28 -7.08 3.78 5.86
N ARG A 29 -5.75 3.96 5.93
CA ARG A 29 -4.79 2.86 5.79
C ARG A 29 -4.88 1.80 6.89
N ARG A 30 -5.55 2.09 8.01
CA ARG A 30 -5.71 1.17 9.14
C ARG A 30 -6.82 0.15 8.96
N TRP A 31 -7.71 0.33 7.99
CA TRP A 31 -8.86 -0.56 7.85
C TRP A 31 -9.33 -0.79 6.42
N GLN A 32 -9.20 0.20 5.52
CA GLN A 32 -9.79 0.13 4.17
C GLN A 32 -8.76 0.11 3.04
N ALA A 33 -7.68 0.87 3.16
CA ALA A 33 -6.79 1.14 2.04
C ALA A 33 -5.37 0.66 2.29
N LEU A 34 -4.69 0.27 1.22
CA LEU A 34 -3.24 0.14 1.18
C LEU A 34 -2.58 1.52 1.13
N SER A 35 -3.11 2.40 0.27
CA SER A 35 -2.65 3.77 0.08
C SER A 35 -3.84 4.69 -0.19
N ALA A 36 -3.74 5.93 0.27
CA ALA A 36 -4.81 6.91 0.13
C ALA A 36 -4.22 8.31 -0.07
N SER A 37 -4.78 9.07 -0.99
CA SER A 37 -4.60 10.51 -1.17
C SER A 37 -5.96 11.18 -1.08
N VAL A 38 -6.05 12.26 -0.28
CA VAL A 38 -7.31 12.91 0.07
C VAL A 38 -7.14 14.43 0.06
N ASP A 39 -7.90 15.12 -0.79
CA ASP A 39 -8.13 16.57 -0.72
C ASP A 39 -9.49 16.81 -0.03
N LEU A 40 -9.49 16.85 1.31
CA LEU A 40 -10.71 16.90 2.12
C LEU A 40 -11.39 18.28 2.10
N ARG A 41 -12.03 18.59 0.97
CA ARG A 41 -12.90 19.76 0.77
C ARG A 41 -13.97 19.41 -0.24
N VAL A 42 -15.09 20.14 -0.23
CA VAL A 42 -16.12 19.98 -1.26
C VAL A 42 -15.50 20.28 -2.64
N GLY A 43 -15.67 19.34 -3.57
CA GLY A 43 -15.04 19.32 -4.89
C GLY A 43 -13.56 18.95 -4.91
N GLY A 44 -12.99 18.54 -3.77
CA GLY A 44 -11.67 17.92 -3.70
C GLY A 44 -11.76 16.44 -4.04
N ASP A 45 -10.69 15.93 -4.65
CA ASP A 45 -10.60 14.55 -5.12
C ASP A 45 -9.99 13.63 -4.05
N TYR A 46 -10.28 12.34 -4.15
CA TYR A 46 -9.56 11.31 -3.43
C TYR A 46 -9.19 10.17 -4.37
N ARG A 47 -8.13 9.46 -3.99
CA ARG A 47 -7.67 8.25 -4.65
C ARG A 47 -7.26 7.23 -3.59
N MET A 48 -7.74 6.00 -3.71
CA MET A 48 -7.44 4.93 -2.76
C MET A 48 -7.13 3.63 -3.48
N THR A 49 -5.95 3.07 -3.26
CA THR A 49 -5.72 1.65 -3.58
C THR A 49 -6.30 0.85 -2.42
N VAL A 50 -7.44 0.19 -2.64
CA VAL A 50 -8.16 -0.57 -1.61
C VAL A 50 -7.42 -1.88 -1.33
N VAL A 51 -7.17 -2.65 -2.39
CA VAL A 51 -6.25 -3.79 -2.43
C VAL A 51 -5.40 -3.68 -3.70
N PRO A 52 -4.25 -4.37 -3.81
CA PRO A 52 -3.43 -4.32 -5.02
C PRO A 52 -4.26 -4.53 -6.30
N GLY A 53 -4.07 -3.66 -7.29
CA GLY A 53 -4.80 -3.66 -8.56
C GLY A 53 -6.17 -2.98 -8.53
N ASN A 54 -6.73 -2.70 -7.36
CA ASN A 54 -8.10 -2.19 -7.21
C ASN A 54 -8.09 -0.78 -6.62
N ILE A 55 -8.24 0.20 -7.51
CA ILE A 55 -8.13 1.62 -7.19
C ILE A 55 -9.50 2.27 -7.28
N ALA A 56 -9.96 2.87 -6.19
CA ALA A 56 -11.15 3.69 -6.12
C ALA A 56 -10.77 5.18 -6.26
N GLU A 57 -11.53 5.92 -7.07
CA GLU A 57 -11.38 7.37 -7.27
C GLU A 57 -12.74 8.07 -7.24
N GLY A 58 -12.73 9.32 -6.78
CA GLY A 58 -13.91 10.16 -6.75
C GLY A 58 -13.65 11.53 -6.15
N SER A 59 -14.72 12.25 -5.86
CA SER A 59 -14.68 13.60 -5.29
C SER A 59 -15.73 13.81 -4.22
N TYR A 60 -15.40 14.63 -3.23
CA TYR A 60 -16.28 14.96 -2.12
C TYR A 60 -17.38 15.93 -2.56
N LYS A 61 -18.64 15.56 -2.34
CA LYS A 61 -19.83 16.36 -2.64
C LYS A 61 -20.31 17.16 -1.43
N GLU A 62 -20.31 16.54 -0.25
CA GLU A 62 -20.70 17.19 1.01
C GLU A 62 -19.79 16.74 2.14
N ILE A 63 -19.48 17.68 3.05
CA ILE A 63 -18.66 17.42 4.23
C ILE A 63 -19.30 18.18 5.40
N ASP A 64 -19.72 17.44 6.43
CA ASP A 64 -20.10 17.99 7.74
C ASP A 64 -19.28 17.25 8.82
N PRO A 65 -18.19 17.86 9.33
CA PRO A 65 -17.28 17.22 10.27
C PRO A 65 -18.00 16.62 11.49
N GLY A 66 -17.66 15.38 11.82
CA GLY A 66 -18.28 14.64 12.92
C GLY A 66 -19.72 14.18 12.67
N LYS A 67 -20.30 14.42 11.48
CA LYS A 67 -21.70 14.07 11.18
C LYS A 67 -21.88 13.28 9.90
N ARG A 68 -21.32 13.73 8.78
CA ARG A 68 -21.46 13.01 7.50
C ARG A 68 -20.46 13.43 6.44
N VAL A 69 -20.23 12.53 5.49
CA VAL A 69 -19.49 12.79 4.26
C VAL A 69 -20.21 12.11 3.09
N LEU A 70 -20.39 12.85 2.00
CA LEU A 70 -20.91 12.34 0.73
C LEU A 70 -19.83 12.51 -0.32
N PHE A 71 -19.50 11.44 -1.03
CA PHE A 71 -18.51 11.45 -2.09
C PHE A 71 -18.91 10.51 -3.22
N THR A 72 -18.41 10.79 -4.42
CA THR A 72 -18.59 9.87 -5.54
C THR A 72 -17.67 8.67 -5.40
N TRP A 73 -18.04 7.55 -6.01
CA TRP A 73 -17.27 6.30 -5.99
C TRP A 73 -17.20 5.68 -7.39
N GLY A 74 -16.12 4.96 -7.64
CA GLY A 74 -15.96 4.06 -8.76
C GLY A 74 -14.55 3.53 -8.88
N TRP A 75 -14.39 2.47 -9.66
CA TRP A 75 -13.14 1.74 -9.85
C TRP A 75 -12.45 2.20 -11.13
N VAL A 76 -11.18 2.60 -11.02
CA VAL A 76 -10.35 2.97 -12.18
C VAL A 76 -10.28 1.80 -13.16
N GLY A 77 -10.57 2.06 -14.44
CA GLY A 77 -10.57 1.05 -15.50
C GLY A 77 -11.83 0.18 -15.58
N SER A 78 -12.81 0.39 -14.71
CA SER A 78 -14.12 -0.30 -14.80
C SER A 78 -15.05 0.38 -15.79
N ASP A 79 -15.66 -0.39 -16.69
CA ASP A 79 -16.78 0.07 -17.53
C ASP A 79 -18.11 0.10 -16.77
N ASP A 80 -18.29 -0.79 -15.78
CA ASP A 80 -19.56 -0.95 -15.05
C ASP A 80 -19.77 0.12 -13.96
N VAL A 81 -18.73 0.38 -13.14
CA VAL A 81 -18.75 1.38 -12.08
C VAL A 81 -17.52 2.30 -12.19
N PRO A 82 -17.39 3.10 -13.26
CA PRO A 82 -16.25 4.03 -13.42
C PRO A 82 -16.24 5.11 -12.34
N PRO A 83 -15.09 5.74 -12.04
CA PRO A 83 -14.99 6.83 -11.06
C PRO A 83 -16.04 7.91 -11.30
N GLY A 84 -16.74 8.34 -10.24
CA GLY A 84 -17.78 9.35 -10.35
C GLY A 84 -19.19 8.83 -10.68
N SER A 85 -19.36 7.55 -11.01
CA SER A 85 -20.64 6.99 -11.47
C SER A 85 -21.64 6.64 -10.37
N SER A 86 -21.16 6.48 -9.13
CA SER A 86 -21.93 6.09 -7.96
C SER A 86 -21.65 7.00 -6.78
N ASP A 87 -22.48 6.95 -5.73
CA ASP A 87 -22.39 7.84 -4.57
C ASP A 87 -22.38 7.05 -3.26
N VAL A 88 -21.41 7.36 -2.39
CA VAL A 88 -21.28 6.82 -1.04
C VAL A 88 -21.54 7.93 -0.03
N LEU A 89 -22.59 7.76 0.78
CA LEU A 89 -22.90 8.59 1.92
C LEU A 89 -22.52 7.82 3.19
N ILE A 90 -21.70 8.43 4.05
CA ILE A 90 -21.44 7.93 5.40
C ILE A 90 -22.03 8.92 6.39
N GLU A 91 -22.94 8.45 7.23
CA GLU A 91 -23.55 9.20 8.34
C GLU A 91 -23.01 8.67 9.67
N LEU A 92 -22.70 9.60 10.58
CA LEU A 92 -22.14 9.34 11.90
C LEU A 92 -23.15 9.80 12.95
N GLU A 93 -23.81 8.84 13.60
CA GLU A 93 -24.79 9.12 14.63
C GLU A 93 -24.24 8.79 16.03
N PRO A 94 -24.17 9.76 16.95
CA PRO A 94 -23.74 9.50 18.32
C PRO A 94 -24.63 8.47 19.02
N ARG A 95 -24.01 7.55 19.77
CA ARG A 95 -24.66 6.52 20.61
C ARG A 95 -23.90 6.42 21.94
N GLY A 96 -24.06 7.45 22.78
CA GLY A 96 -23.31 7.54 24.03
C GLY A 96 -21.84 7.83 23.76
N ALA A 97 -20.95 6.94 24.19
CA ALA A 97 -19.50 7.02 23.90
C ALA A 97 -19.12 6.41 22.54
N GLN A 98 -20.07 5.73 21.89
CA GLN A 98 -19.87 5.06 20.60
C GLN A 98 -20.51 5.87 19.47
N THR A 99 -20.19 5.50 18.23
CA THR A 99 -20.80 6.10 17.02
C THR A 99 -21.39 5.01 16.15
N LEU A 100 -22.65 5.18 15.74
CA LEU A 100 -23.26 4.37 14.70
C LEU A 100 -22.87 4.96 13.34
N VAL A 101 -22.09 4.21 12.58
CA VAL A 101 -21.73 4.51 11.20
C VAL A 101 -22.77 3.87 10.29
N ARG A 102 -23.49 4.68 9.52
CA ARG A 102 -24.39 4.22 8.45
C ARG A 102 -23.78 4.59 7.10
N LEU A 103 -23.40 3.58 6.33
CA LEU A 103 -22.92 3.73 4.96
C LEU A 103 -24.07 3.41 4.00
N SER A 104 -24.32 4.29 3.04
CA SER A 104 -25.27 4.09 1.94
C SER A 104 -24.56 4.26 0.59
N HIS A 105 -24.58 3.24 -0.26
CA HIS A 105 -24.00 3.27 -1.61
C HIS A 105 -25.10 3.19 -2.66
N SER A 106 -25.25 4.24 -3.46
CA SER A 106 -26.29 4.40 -4.49
C SER A 106 -25.70 4.56 -5.89
N GLY A 107 -26.53 4.42 -6.93
CA GLY A 107 -26.09 4.52 -8.33
C GLY A 107 -25.72 3.18 -8.98
N LEU A 108 -25.91 2.06 -8.27
CA LEU A 108 -25.57 0.72 -8.74
C LEU A 108 -26.76 0.00 -9.39
N ASP A 109 -26.49 -0.97 -10.26
CA ASP A 109 -27.45 -2.01 -10.61
C ASP A 109 -27.51 -3.11 -9.54
N ALA A 110 -28.40 -4.10 -9.71
CA ALA A 110 -28.64 -5.13 -8.71
C ALA A 110 -27.44 -6.08 -8.50
N GLU A 111 -26.69 -6.38 -9.56
CA GLU A 111 -25.55 -7.28 -9.47
C GLU A 111 -24.37 -6.59 -8.77
N ARG A 112 -24.08 -5.35 -9.17
CA ARG A 112 -23.05 -4.53 -8.53
C ARG A 112 -23.41 -4.21 -7.09
N ALA A 113 -24.68 -3.96 -6.78
CA ALA A 113 -25.13 -3.75 -5.40
C ALA A 113 -24.84 -4.97 -4.49
N ALA A 114 -25.06 -6.19 -4.98
CA ALA A 114 -24.76 -7.40 -4.20
C ALA A 114 -23.25 -7.52 -3.90
N SER A 115 -22.40 -7.37 -4.91
CA SER A 115 -20.94 -7.42 -4.74
C SER A 115 -20.41 -6.30 -3.83
N HIS A 116 -20.91 -5.07 -3.97
CA HIS A 116 -20.51 -3.96 -3.09
C HIS A 116 -21.02 -4.14 -1.65
N SER A 117 -22.16 -4.82 -1.45
CA SER A 117 -22.65 -5.16 -0.11
C SER A 117 -21.69 -6.10 0.62
N GLU A 118 -21.14 -7.10 -0.06
CA GLU A 118 -20.14 -8.00 0.52
C GLU A 118 -18.86 -7.22 0.91
N GLY A 119 -18.35 -6.39 0.00
CA GLY A 119 -17.19 -5.55 0.25
C GLY A 119 -17.39 -4.57 1.41
N TRP A 120 -18.52 -3.87 1.45
CA TRP A 120 -18.80 -2.91 2.51
C TRP A 120 -19.00 -3.58 3.88
N ASN A 121 -19.55 -4.79 3.94
CA ASN A 121 -19.61 -5.54 5.21
C ASN A 121 -18.21 -5.88 5.72
N HIS A 122 -17.32 -6.38 4.86
CA HIS A 122 -15.93 -6.68 5.20
C HIS A 122 -15.20 -5.44 5.76
N TYR A 123 -15.26 -4.31 5.04
CA TYR A 123 -14.58 -3.10 5.47
C TYR A 123 -15.24 -2.45 6.69
N ALA A 124 -16.56 -2.52 6.86
CA ALA A 124 -17.23 -2.04 8.06
C ALA A 124 -16.80 -2.82 9.32
N ASP A 125 -16.57 -4.14 9.21
CA ASP A 125 -16.03 -4.94 10.30
C ASP A 125 -14.60 -4.54 10.65
N ARG A 126 -13.77 -4.29 9.64
CA ARG A 126 -12.40 -3.80 9.85
C ARG A 126 -12.39 -2.41 10.49
N LEU A 127 -13.29 -1.50 10.10
CA LEU A 127 -13.45 -0.18 10.74
C LEU A 127 -13.74 -0.31 12.23
N ALA A 128 -14.62 -1.25 12.62
CA ALA A 128 -14.93 -1.48 14.03
C ALA A 128 -13.72 -1.96 14.83
N VAL A 129 -12.86 -2.81 14.25
CA VAL A 129 -11.60 -3.25 14.87
C VAL A 129 -10.60 -2.10 14.98
N ALA A 130 -10.41 -1.33 13.90
CA ALA A 130 -9.50 -0.18 13.90
C ALA A 130 -9.93 0.91 14.90
N ALA A 131 -11.24 1.13 15.08
CA ALA A 131 -11.74 2.04 16.10
C ALA A 131 -11.34 1.61 17.53
N GLN A 132 -11.32 0.30 17.80
CA GLN A 132 -10.98 -0.24 19.12
C GLN A 132 -9.47 -0.33 19.38
N SER A 133 -8.69 -0.66 18.36
CA SER A 133 -7.28 -1.05 18.50
C SER A 133 -6.28 -0.15 17.78
N GLY A 134 -6.77 0.81 17.00
CA GLY A 134 -5.97 1.71 16.15
C GLY A 134 -5.61 1.13 14.78
N ASP A 135 -5.63 -0.20 14.59
CA ASP A 135 -5.32 -0.87 13.33
C ASP A 135 -6.10 -2.19 13.20
N ALA A 136 -6.76 -2.42 12.06
CA ALA A 136 -7.47 -3.67 11.78
C ALA A 136 -6.54 -4.84 11.42
N GLY A 137 -5.23 -4.58 11.31
CA GLY A 137 -4.23 -5.57 10.93
C GLY A 137 -4.27 -5.90 9.43
N VAL A 138 -3.66 -7.03 9.06
CA VAL A 138 -3.59 -7.48 7.66
C VAL A 138 -5.00 -7.68 7.09
N ASP A 139 -5.25 -7.14 5.91
CA ASP A 139 -6.48 -7.43 5.16
C ASP A 139 -6.31 -8.77 4.43
N PRO A 140 -7.10 -9.82 4.73
CA PRO A 140 -7.02 -11.07 3.99
C PRO A 140 -7.29 -10.88 2.48
N TRP A 141 -8.02 -9.83 2.09
CA TRP A 141 -8.28 -9.52 0.69
C TRP A 141 -7.10 -8.82 0.00
N SER A 142 -6.16 -8.23 0.76
CA SER A 142 -4.93 -7.66 0.21
C SER A 142 -3.78 -8.66 0.12
N ALA A 143 -3.93 -9.85 0.71
CA ALA A 143 -2.83 -10.78 0.95
C ALA A 143 -2.30 -11.45 -0.33
N ALA A 144 -3.08 -11.52 -1.41
CA ALA A 144 -2.69 -12.20 -2.65
C ALA A 144 -3.56 -11.75 -3.84
N PRO A 145 -3.12 -10.77 -4.66
CA PRO A 145 -3.82 -10.46 -5.90
C PRO A 145 -3.78 -11.67 -6.86
N GLU A 146 -4.90 -11.97 -7.53
CA GLU A 146 -5.00 -13.14 -8.43
C GLU A 146 -4.09 -13.02 -9.66
N GLU A 147 -3.98 -11.80 -10.20
CA GLU A 147 -3.18 -11.49 -11.39
C GLU A 147 -2.08 -10.49 -11.03
N LEU A 148 -0.87 -10.75 -11.52
CA LEU A 148 0.30 -9.89 -11.28
C LEU A 148 0.79 -9.25 -12.56
N ASP A 149 0.83 -7.92 -12.54
CA ASP A 149 1.68 -7.11 -13.40
C ASP A 149 2.71 -6.35 -12.53
N HIS A 150 3.56 -5.53 -13.14
CA HIS A 150 4.60 -4.80 -12.40
C HIS A 150 4.03 -3.88 -11.33
N LEU A 151 2.88 -3.25 -11.58
CA LEU A 151 2.31 -2.23 -10.69
C LEU A 151 1.51 -2.86 -9.56
N THR A 152 0.80 -3.94 -9.86
CA THR A 152 0.06 -4.76 -8.89
C THR A 152 1.04 -5.52 -7.99
N ALA A 153 2.15 -6.02 -8.53
CA ALA A 153 3.23 -6.58 -7.73
C ALA A 153 3.90 -5.52 -6.84
N ALA A 154 4.08 -4.29 -7.33
CA ALA A 154 4.62 -3.21 -6.51
C ALA A 154 3.70 -2.87 -5.33
N GLU A 155 2.39 -2.77 -5.57
CA GLU A 155 1.39 -2.56 -4.53
C GLU A 155 1.33 -3.74 -3.54
N ALA A 156 1.41 -4.99 -4.01
CA ALA A 156 1.43 -6.17 -3.14
C ALA A 156 2.71 -6.23 -2.28
N SER A 157 3.88 -5.95 -2.86
CA SER A 157 5.13 -5.84 -2.13
C SER A 157 5.11 -4.69 -1.12
N TRP A 158 4.50 -3.54 -1.48
CA TRP A 158 4.29 -2.44 -0.55
C TRP A 158 3.38 -2.85 0.61
N ALA A 159 2.31 -3.60 0.37
CA ALA A 159 1.43 -4.09 1.43
C ALA A 159 2.20 -4.93 2.46
N ILE A 160 3.09 -5.82 2.01
CA ILE A 160 3.95 -6.62 2.91
C ILE A 160 4.91 -5.69 3.69
N CYS A 161 5.61 -4.80 3.00
CA CYS A 161 6.54 -3.86 3.62
C CYS A 161 5.87 -3.00 4.70
N GLN A 162 4.73 -2.40 4.34
CA GLN A 162 3.93 -1.58 5.23
C GLN A 162 3.52 -2.34 6.50
N GLN A 163 3.05 -3.59 6.38
CA GLN A 163 2.65 -4.39 7.53
C GLN A 163 3.81 -4.71 8.47
N ILE A 164 5.02 -4.92 7.92
CA ILE A 164 6.23 -5.13 8.74
C ILE A 164 6.64 -3.83 9.44
N MET A 165 6.63 -2.70 8.73
CA MET A 165 6.97 -1.39 9.32
C MET A 165 5.99 -0.96 10.43
N ARG A 166 4.72 -1.38 10.35
CA ARG A 166 3.73 -1.16 11.43
C ARG A 166 4.08 -1.88 12.73
N ARG A 167 4.97 -2.89 12.69
CA ARG A 167 5.43 -3.65 13.85
C ARG A 167 6.70 -3.07 14.48
N PHE A 168 7.13 -1.88 14.05
CA PHE A 168 8.24 -1.18 14.71
C PHE A 168 7.79 -0.72 16.11
N GLU A 169 8.17 -1.50 17.12
CA GLU A 169 7.91 -1.21 18.53
C GLU A 169 9.15 -0.59 19.19
N GLY A 170 8.98 0.54 19.87
CA GLY A 170 10.09 1.26 20.52
C GLY A 170 11.02 1.94 19.51
N ASP A 171 12.27 2.18 19.92
CA ASP A 171 13.29 2.77 19.05
C ASP A 171 14.13 1.66 18.40
N VAL A 172 13.81 1.37 17.14
CA VAL A 172 14.51 0.36 16.30
C VAL A 172 15.51 1.00 15.34
N ARG A 173 15.72 2.32 15.39
CA ARG A 173 16.41 3.09 14.35
C ARG A 173 17.84 2.59 14.10
N ASP A 174 18.55 2.26 15.17
CA ASP A 174 19.95 1.82 15.13
C ASP A 174 20.12 0.29 14.98
N ASN A 175 19.01 -0.47 14.84
CA ASN A 175 19.09 -1.91 14.61
C ASN A 175 19.82 -2.18 13.29
N ALA A 176 20.76 -3.14 13.30
CA ALA A 176 21.43 -3.59 12.09
C ALA A 176 20.44 -4.34 11.18
N THR A 177 20.58 -4.14 9.86
CA THR A 177 19.79 -4.88 8.87
C THR A 177 20.68 -5.89 8.12
N PRO A 178 20.11 -6.91 7.47
CA PRO A 178 20.85 -7.78 6.55
C PRO A 178 21.44 -7.05 5.34
N CYS A 179 20.90 -5.88 4.98
CA CYS A 179 21.53 -4.95 4.05
C CYS A 179 22.67 -4.25 4.79
N ALA A 180 23.85 -4.87 4.79
CA ALA A 180 24.95 -4.57 5.73
C ALA A 180 25.42 -3.11 5.77
N ASP A 181 25.09 -2.29 4.77
CA ASP A 181 25.42 -0.87 4.71
C ASP A 181 24.44 0.01 5.50
N PHE A 182 23.33 -0.53 5.98
CA PHE A 182 22.24 0.24 6.59
C PHE A 182 21.77 -0.30 7.95
N THR A 183 21.62 0.62 8.89
CA THR A 183 20.67 0.52 10.01
C THR A 183 19.22 0.60 9.52
N VAL A 184 18.24 0.29 10.37
CA VAL A 184 16.81 0.44 10.02
C VAL A 184 16.50 1.87 9.59
N HIS A 185 17.00 2.89 10.29
CA HIS A 185 16.75 4.28 9.90
C HIS A 185 17.36 4.61 8.54
N GLU A 186 18.62 4.23 8.30
CA GLU A 186 19.27 4.49 7.01
C GLU A 186 18.58 3.74 5.87
N LEU A 187 18.03 2.54 6.13
CA LEU A 187 17.26 1.80 5.14
C LEU A 187 15.91 2.45 4.83
N VAL A 188 15.25 3.06 5.82
CA VAL A 188 14.04 3.88 5.61
C VAL A 188 14.37 5.10 4.73
N GLU A 189 15.46 5.82 5.02
CA GLU A 189 15.90 6.96 4.20
C GLU A 189 16.30 6.54 2.77
N HIS A 190 16.94 5.38 2.64
CA HIS A 190 17.25 4.77 1.35
C HIS A 190 15.98 4.51 0.54
N LEU A 191 15.00 3.82 1.13
CA LEU A 191 13.73 3.51 0.47
C LEU A 191 12.98 4.78 0.05
N MET A 192 12.95 5.81 0.90
CA MET A 192 12.41 7.13 0.54
C MET A 192 13.13 7.73 -0.68
N GLY A 193 14.45 7.71 -0.69
CA GLY A 193 15.26 8.18 -1.81
C GLY A 193 14.97 7.41 -3.11
N SER A 194 14.84 6.08 -3.02
CA SER A 194 14.44 5.22 -4.14
C SER A 194 13.06 5.59 -4.67
N LEU A 195 12.06 5.79 -3.80
CA LEU A 195 10.71 6.19 -4.21
C LEU A 195 10.66 7.56 -4.87
N ARG A 196 11.41 8.55 -4.35
CA ARG A 196 11.55 9.86 -4.99
C ARG A 196 12.17 9.75 -6.38
N SER A 197 13.25 8.98 -6.51
CA SER A 197 13.95 8.82 -7.78
C SER A 197 13.11 8.06 -8.81
N LEU A 198 12.62 6.87 -8.46
CA LEU A 198 11.86 6.00 -9.34
C LEU A 198 10.46 6.56 -9.64
N GLY A 199 9.81 7.19 -8.66
CA GLY A 199 8.55 7.91 -8.85
C GLY A 199 8.73 9.11 -9.79
N GLY A 200 9.81 9.88 -9.62
CA GLY A 200 10.14 11.01 -10.48
C GLY A 200 10.31 10.64 -11.95
N MET A 201 10.79 9.42 -12.25
CA MET A 201 10.86 8.91 -13.63
C MET A 201 9.48 8.74 -14.30
N ALA A 202 8.43 8.59 -13.51
CA ALA A 202 7.03 8.57 -13.96
C ALA A 202 6.31 9.92 -13.80
N GLY A 203 7.02 10.96 -13.36
CA GLY A 203 6.46 12.29 -13.16
C GLY A 203 5.84 12.52 -11.78
N SER A 204 6.10 11.64 -10.81
CA SER A 204 5.75 11.90 -9.41
C SER A 204 6.59 13.04 -8.83
N ASP A 205 5.99 13.83 -7.96
CA ASP A 205 6.67 14.87 -7.18
C ASP A 205 6.38 14.66 -5.71
N VAL A 206 7.30 13.96 -5.03
CA VAL A 206 7.19 13.68 -3.59
C VAL A 206 7.86 14.83 -2.83
N PRO A 207 7.16 15.51 -1.91
CA PRO A 207 7.71 16.63 -1.15
C PRO A 207 9.02 16.30 -0.44
N GLU A 208 9.95 17.27 -0.36
CA GLU A 208 11.21 17.13 0.37
C GLU A 208 10.98 16.97 1.88
N GLU A 209 10.06 17.76 2.43
CA GLU A 209 9.65 17.72 3.83
C GLU A 209 8.31 16.98 3.94
N ILE A 210 8.29 15.95 4.79
CA ILE A 210 7.10 15.14 5.08
C ILE A 210 6.90 15.18 6.60
N ASP A 211 5.72 15.65 7.01
CA ASP A 211 5.27 15.52 8.40
C ASP A 211 4.65 14.14 8.57
N ALA A 212 5.39 13.23 9.22
CA ALA A 212 5.01 11.83 9.35
C ALA A 212 4.90 11.42 10.82
N ALA A 213 3.83 10.69 11.14
CA ALA A 213 3.59 10.17 12.48
C ALA A 213 4.48 8.96 12.84
N SER A 214 5.04 8.28 11.84
CA SER A 214 5.89 7.10 12.00
C SER A 214 6.77 6.86 10.77
N ALA A 215 7.73 5.93 10.85
CA ALA A 215 8.52 5.52 9.69
C ALA A 215 7.65 4.90 8.57
N GLU A 216 6.60 4.15 8.93
CA GLU A 216 5.66 3.62 7.93
C GLU A 216 4.91 4.74 7.23
N ASP A 217 4.39 5.71 7.99
CA ASP A 217 3.67 6.85 7.44
C ASP A 217 4.57 7.70 6.53
N TYR A 218 5.83 7.89 6.94
CA TYR A 218 6.84 8.58 6.14
C TYR A 218 7.00 7.94 4.76
N ILE A 219 7.14 6.61 4.68
CA ILE A 219 7.22 5.90 3.39
C ILE A 219 5.88 5.89 2.66
N ALA A 220 4.76 5.73 3.36
CA ALA A 220 3.43 5.69 2.76
C ALA A 220 3.10 6.98 1.98
N GLN A 221 3.50 8.13 2.52
CA GLN A 221 3.32 9.44 1.88
C GLN A 221 4.16 9.60 0.60
N ALA A 222 5.22 8.81 0.39
CA ALA A 222 5.96 8.75 -0.87
C ALA A 222 5.49 7.62 -1.80
N ALA A 223 5.08 6.48 -1.23
CA ALA A 223 4.66 5.31 -1.97
C ALA A 223 3.38 5.59 -2.78
N GLU A 224 2.39 6.28 -2.19
CA GLU A 224 1.13 6.59 -2.88
C GLU A 224 1.35 7.40 -4.18
N PRO A 225 1.96 8.60 -4.16
CA PRO A 225 2.13 9.39 -5.37
C PRO A 225 3.11 8.74 -6.37
N ALA A 226 4.09 7.95 -5.91
CA ALA A 226 4.99 7.23 -6.80
C ALA A 226 4.24 6.13 -7.57
N LEU A 227 3.47 5.29 -6.88
CA LEU A 227 2.67 4.23 -7.50
C LEU A 227 1.55 4.80 -8.38
N ALA A 228 0.90 5.89 -7.95
CA ALA A 228 -0.12 6.59 -8.74
C ALA A 228 0.46 7.13 -10.06
N ALA A 229 1.65 7.76 -10.02
CA ALA A 229 2.33 8.23 -11.22
C ALA A 229 2.64 7.09 -12.19
N TRP A 230 3.14 5.96 -11.68
CA TRP A 230 3.40 4.77 -12.51
C TRP A 230 2.13 4.14 -13.08
N ARG A 231 1.02 4.11 -12.33
CA ARG A 231 -0.30 3.67 -12.82
C ARG A 231 -0.80 4.55 -13.96
N SER A 232 -0.65 5.87 -13.85
CA SER A 232 -1.03 6.81 -14.90
C SER A 232 -0.15 6.71 -16.15
N ARG A 233 1.17 6.57 -15.93
CA ARG A 233 2.17 6.53 -16.99
C ARG A 233 2.21 5.20 -17.75
N GLY A 234 1.93 4.09 -17.06
CA GLY A 234 2.14 2.73 -17.55
C GLY A 234 3.63 2.35 -17.66
N VAL A 235 3.88 1.07 -17.97
CA VAL A 235 5.23 0.47 -18.01
C VAL A 235 5.79 0.27 -19.42
N ASP A 236 5.08 0.77 -20.43
CA ASP A 236 5.52 0.71 -21.82
C ASP A 236 6.49 1.86 -22.16
N GLY A 237 7.29 1.62 -23.20
CA GLY A 237 8.25 2.57 -23.75
C GLY A 237 9.47 2.77 -22.85
N GLU A 238 10.09 3.93 -22.93
CA GLU A 238 11.31 4.27 -22.18
C GLU A 238 11.09 5.41 -21.19
N VAL A 239 11.93 5.47 -20.15
CA VAL A 239 12.02 6.57 -19.19
C VAL A 239 13.48 7.00 -19.00
N PRO A 240 13.73 8.23 -18.52
CA PRO A 240 15.06 8.63 -18.06
C PRO A 240 15.60 7.66 -17.00
N PHE A 241 16.86 7.22 -17.17
CA PHE A 241 17.52 6.32 -16.24
C PHE A 241 19.04 6.59 -16.23
N GLY A 242 19.56 7.08 -15.10
CA GLY A 242 20.93 7.57 -15.02
C GLY A 242 21.20 8.68 -16.04
N SER A 243 22.28 8.55 -16.82
CA SER A 243 22.61 9.50 -17.89
C SER A 243 21.91 9.21 -19.23
N GLY A 244 21.07 8.17 -19.30
CA GLY A 244 20.42 7.71 -20.52
C GLY A 244 18.94 7.38 -20.32
N THR A 245 18.45 6.37 -21.03
CA THR A 245 17.09 5.83 -20.88
C THR A 245 17.13 4.34 -20.59
N ALA A 246 16.04 3.82 -20.03
CA ALA A 246 15.79 2.39 -19.90
C ALA A 246 14.33 2.09 -20.25
N PRO A 247 14.01 0.85 -20.66
CA PRO A 247 12.63 0.40 -20.77
C PRO A 247 11.90 0.62 -19.44
N ALA A 248 10.69 1.20 -19.49
CA ALA A 248 9.98 1.68 -18.30
C ALA A 248 9.60 0.55 -17.32
N PHE A 249 9.43 -0.68 -17.82
CA PHE A 249 9.26 -1.86 -16.97
C PHE A 249 10.44 -2.12 -16.02
N VAL A 250 11.66 -1.66 -16.36
CA VAL A 250 12.85 -1.85 -15.50
C VAL A 250 12.73 -1.06 -14.19
N PRO A 251 12.64 0.29 -14.18
CA PRO A 251 12.47 1.03 -12.94
C PRO A 251 11.15 0.72 -12.23
N ALA A 252 10.06 0.41 -12.94
CA ALA A 252 8.84 -0.08 -12.31
C ALA A 252 9.07 -1.41 -11.57
N GLY A 253 9.83 -2.33 -12.16
CA GLY A 253 10.25 -3.59 -11.53
C GLY A 253 11.22 -3.38 -10.36
N ILE A 254 12.07 -2.35 -10.40
CA ILE A 254 12.93 -1.97 -9.27
C ILE A 254 12.08 -1.57 -8.07
N ILE A 255 10.98 -0.83 -8.24
CA ILE A 255 10.07 -0.50 -7.11
C ILE A 255 9.56 -1.77 -6.41
N VAL A 256 9.23 -2.82 -7.19
CA VAL A 256 8.81 -4.11 -6.62
C VAL A 256 9.92 -4.72 -5.75
N LEU A 257 11.17 -4.69 -6.23
CA LEU A 257 12.34 -5.20 -5.52
C LEU A 257 12.61 -4.39 -4.26
N GLU A 258 12.60 -3.06 -4.35
CA GLU A 258 12.79 -2.14 -3.22
C GLU A 258 11.81 -2.46 -2.08
N PHE A 259 10.51 -2.59 -2.39
CA PHE A 259 9.54 -2.93 -1.36
C PHE A 259 9.71 -4.34 -0.82
N PHE A 260 9.80 -5.35 -1.69
CA PHE A 260 9.76 -6.76 -1.25
C PHE A 260 11.02 -7.14 -0.46
N VAL A 261 12.18 -6.76 -0.99
CA VAL A 261 13.46 -7.16 -0.42
C VAL A 261 13.71 -6.40 0.89
N HIS A 262 13.37 -5.11 0.95
CA HIS A 262 13.56 -4.34 2.19
C HIS A 262 12.49 -4.64 3.23
N ALA A 263 11.30 -5.08 2.84
CA ALA A 263 10.36 -5.68 3.78
C ALA A 263 11.00 -6.86 4.53
N TRP A 264 11.69 -7.76 3.83
CA TRP A 264 12.44 -8.85 4.47
C TRP A 264 13.57 -8.32 5.36
N ASP A 265 14.36 -7.35 4.88
CA ASP A 265 15.43 -6.75 5.69
C ASP A 265 14.89 -6.16 7.01
N PHE A 266 13.76 -5.46 6.98
CA PHE A 266 13.09 -4.93 8.16
C PHE A 266 12.58 -6.03 9.08
N ALA A 267 11.97 -7.09 8.54
CA ALA A 267 11.47 -8.21 9.33
C ALA A 267 12.60 -8.88 10.13
N GLN A 268 13.74 -9.12 9.48
CA GLN A 268 14.93 -9.66 10.13
C GLN A 268 15.49 -8.71 11.20
N ALA A 269 15.52 -7.40 10.93
CA ALA A 269 16.05 -6.40 11.85
C ALA A 269 15.22 -6.23 13.14
N ILE A 270 13.92 -6.53 13.08
CA ILE A 270 13.01 -6.49 14.24
C ILE A 270 12.69 -7.89 14.80
N GLY A 271 13.25 -8.95 14.22
CA GLY A 271 13.12 -10.33 14.69
C GLY A 271 11.73 -10.92 14.54
N VAL A 272 11.04 -10.61 13.44
CA VAL A 272 9.71 -11.15 13.15
C VAL A 272 9.73 -12.00 11.88
N ASP A 273 8.79 -12.95 11.80
CA ASP A 273 8.65 -13.80 10.62
C ASP A 273 8.23 -12.96 9.40
N PHE A 274 8.82 -13.30 8.25
CA PHE A 274 8.46 -12.77 6.94
C PHE A 274 7.72 -13.84 6.15
N GLU A 275 6.50 -13.53 5.75
CA GLU A 275 5.68 -14.40 4.90
C GLU A 275 5.23 -13.64 3.66
N ALA A 276 5.32 -14.29 2.50
CA ALA A 276 4.85 -13.75 1.22
C ALA A 276 4.22 -14.88 0.38
N PRO A 277 3.20 -14.59 -0.44
CA PRO A 277 2.61 -15.59 -1.32
C PRO A 277 3.61 -16.15 -2.33
N ASP A 278 3.55 -17.46 -2.60
CA ASP A 278 4.45 -18.14 -3.54
C ASP A 278 4.46 -17.51 -4.94
N HIS A 279 3.28 -17.17 -5.46
CA HIS A 279 3.15 -16.59 -6.80
C HIS A 279 3.75 -15.17 -6.88
N LEU A 280 3.62 -14.36 -5.83
CA LEU A 280 4.30 -13.07 -5.73
C LEU A 280 5.81 -13.26 -5.63
N THR A 281 6.27 -14.16 -4.76
CA THR A 281 7.71 -14.44 -4.60
C THR A 281 8.34 -14.92 -5.92
N ALA A 282 7.65 -15.80 -6.66
CA ALA A 282 8.09 -16.24 -7.98
C ALA A 282 8.13 -15.09 -9.00
N TYR A 283 7.15 -14.18 -8.95
CA TYR A 283 7.15 -12.99 -9.80
C TYR A 283 8.34 -12.07 -9.47
N VAL A 284 8.59 -11.79 -8.19
CA VAL A 284 9.72 -10.97 -7.75
C VAL A 284 11.07 -11.62 -8.11
N GLN A 285 11.18 -12.94 -8.01
CA GLN A 285 12.34 -13.68 -8.50
C GLN A 285 12.57 -13.47 -10.00
N SER A 286 11.51 -13.55 -10.82
CA SER A 286 11.64 -13.31 -12.27
C SER A 286 12.12 -11.89 -12.60
N LEU A 287 11.68 -10.89 -11.82
CA LEU A 287 12.17 -9.51 -11.93
C LEU A 287 13.64 -9.41 -11.51
N ALA A 288 13.99 -10.03 -10.39
CA ALA A 288 15.36 -10.06 -9.88
C ALA A 288 16.33 -10.65 -10.91
N ASP A 289 15.97 -11.78 -11.55
CA ASP A 289 16.77 -12.41 -12.61
C ASP A 289 16.95 -11.51 -13.84
N ALA A 290 15.91 -10.74 -14.21
CA ALA A 290 15.96 -9.85 -15.37
C ALA A 290 16.76 -8.56 -15.11
N ILE A 291 16.69 -8.03 -13.87
CA ILE A 291 17.19 -6.70 -13.49
C ILE A 291 18.59 -6.79 -12.87
N ILE A 292 18.85 -7.75 -11.99
CA ILE A 292 20.09 -7.83 -11.20
C ILE A 292 21.18 -8.56 -12.00
N ARG A 293 21.93 -7.79 -12.79
CA ARG A 293 22.99 -8.31 -13.66
C ARG A 293 24.33 -8.41 -12.93
N PRO A 294 25.30 -9.21 -13.44
CA PRO A 294 26.63 -9.32 -12.83
C PRO A 294 27.33 -7.97 -12.60
N ASP A 295 27.14 -7.00 -13.49
CA ASP A 295 27.73 -5.65 -13.38
C ASP A 295 27.15 -4.82 -12.22
N ASN A 296 26.01 -5.24 -11.65
CA ASN A 296 25.38 -4.63 -10.49
C ASN A 296 25.86 -5.23 -9.16
N ARG A 297 26.80 -6.19 -9.19
CA ARG A 297 27.26 -6.91 -8.00
C ARG A 297 28.68 -6.51 -7.59
N GLY A 298 28.92 -6.44 -6.27
CA GLY A 298 30.24 -6.22 -5.67
C GLY A 298 30.35 -4.91 -4.87
N GLU A 299 31.57 -4.60 -4.43
CA GLU A 299 31.86 -3.44 -3.58
C GLU A 299 31.43 -2.12 -4.26
N GLY A 300 30.65 -1.30 -3.55
CA GLY A 300 30.10 -0.04 -4.06
C GLY A 300 29.03 -0.17 -5.14
N LYS A 301 28.41 -1.35 -5.27
CA LYS A 301 27.28 -1.62 -6.19
C LYS A 301 26.00 -1.92 -5.41
N GLY A 302 24.86 -1.92 -6.09
CA GLY A 302 23.55 -2.11 -5.47
C GLY A 302 23.30 -3.50 -4.89
N PHE A 303 24.09 -4.52 -5.26
CA PHE A 303 23.93 -5.88 -4.75
C PHE A 303 25.27 -6.51 -4.35
N ALA A 304 25.25 -7.33 -3.31
CA ALA A 304 26.38 -8.17 -2.97
C ALA A 304 26.49 -9.39 -3.92
N ALA A 305 27.58 -10.15 -3.78
CA ALA A 305 27.69 -11.44 -4.43
C ALA A 305 26.57 -12.38 -3.96
N VAL A 306 26.04 -13.19 -4.88
CA VAL A 306 25.04 -14.23 -4.59
C VAL A 306 25.54 -15.10 -3.44
N GLN A 307 24.70 -15.30 -2.43
CA GLN A 307 24.99 -16.20 -1.31
C GLN A 307 24.50 -17.62 -1.62
N ALA A 308 25.16 -18.61 -1.04
CA ALA A 308 24.65 -19.98 -1.06
C ALA A 308 23.59 -20.13 0.03
N THR A 309 22.48 -20.80 -0.28
CA THR A 309 21.49 -21.24 0.71
C THR A 309 21.20 -22.73 0.51
N ALA A 310 20.94 -23.44 1.61
CA ALA A 310 20.47 -24.82 1.61
C ALA A 310 18.93 -24.91 1.79
N SER A 311 18.28 -23.77 2.01
CA SER A 311 16.83 -23.69 2.18
C SER A 311 16.11 -24.00 0.87
N SER A 312 14.97 -24.68 0.97
CA SER A 312 14.02 -24.87 -0.13
C SER A 312 12.94 -23.81 -0.17
N ASP A 313 12.95 -22.85 0.76
CA ASP A 313 12.01 -21.74 0.79
C ASP A 313 12.29 -20.77 -0.39
N PRO A 314 11.28 -20.45 -1.22
CA PRO A 314 11.44 -19.50 -2.33
C PRO A 314 11.91 -18.10 -1.90
N VAL A 315 11.49 -17.60 -0.73
CA VAL A 315 11.94 -16.31 -0.19
C VAL A 315 13.43 -16.37 0.13
N ASP A 316 13.88 -17.43 0.79
CA ASP A 316 15.29 -17.61 1.13
C ASP A 316 16.16 -17.70 -0.13
N ALA A 317 15.69 -18.40 -1.16
CA ALA A 317 16.39 -18.47 -2.44
C ALA A 317 16.52 -17.09 -3.09
N LEU A 318 15.43 -16.29 -3.09
CA LEU A 318 15.43 -14.92 -3.59
C LEU A 318 16.37 -14.02 -2.78
N MET A 319 16.33 -14.07 -1.46
CA MET A 319 17.20 -13.26 -0.60
C MET A 319 18.67 -13.62 -0.81
N ALA A 320 19.00 -14.90 -0.87
CA ALA A 320 20.35 -15.37 -1.20
C ALA A 320 20.80 -14.87 -2.59
N PHE A 321 19.92 -14.87 -3.59
CA PHE A 321 20.19 -14.31 -4.91
C PHE A 321 20.48 -12.81 -4.87
N THR A 322 19.79 -12.03 -4.04
CA THR A 322 20.10 -10.59 -3.86
C THR A 322 21.39 -10.34 -3.08
N GLY A 323 22.04 -11.38 -2.55
CA GLY A 323 23.29 -11.31 -1.81
C GLY A 323 23.14 -11.22 -0.30
N ARG A 324 21.92 -11.44 0.23
CA ARG A 324 21.65 -11.49 1.67
C ARG A 324 22.03 -12.83 2.26
N SER A 325 22.54 -12.81 3.49
CA SER A 325 22.79 -14.04 4.25
C SER A 325 21.48 -14.48 4.90
N VAL A 326 20.99 -15.65 4.51
CA VAL A 326 19.78 -16.24 5.06
C VAL A 326 20.13 -17.09 6.28
N PRO A 327 19.44 -16.92 7.43
CA PRO A 327 19.63 -17.79 8.59
C PRO A 327 19.30 -19.25 8.23
N VAL A 328 20.14 -20.19 8.65
CA VAL A 328 19.80 -21.61 8.54
C VAL A 328 18.78 -21.93 9.64
N PRO A 329 17.62 -22.56 9.33
CA PRO A 329 16.70 -23.03 10.37
C PRO A 329 17.43 -23.97 11.33
N ALA A 330 17.26 -23.75 12.63
CA ALA A 330 17.91 -24.53 13.70
C ALA A 330 17.49 -26.01 13.71
#